data_AF-K0IE62-F1
#
_entry.id   AF-K0IE62-F1
#
_cell.length_a   1.000
_cell.length_b   1.000
_cell.length_c   1.000
_cell.angle_alpha   90.00
_cell.angle_beta   90.00
_cell.angle_gamma   90.00
#
_symmetry.space_group_name_H-M   'P 1'
#
loop_
_entity.id
_entity.type
_entity.pdbx_description
1 polymer ?
#
loop_
_entity_poly.entity_id
_entity_poly.type
_entity_poly.pdbx_seq_one_letter_code
_entity_poly.pdbx_strand_id
1 'polypeptide(L)'
;MEDSYGKGCQILHLVNNGGGEPTSRKDFLELIQHLKSLHLPVTVVTNRSFLHTFDIKILKENIDSLCVSVDSIHKDLYCKIRGVLQNNTTG
;
A
#
# COMPACT_ATOMS: atom_id res chain seq x y z
N MET A 1 -10.54 -31.39 2.68
CA MET A 1 -10.36 -30.00 2.21
C MET A 1 -9.68 -29.30 3.37
N GLU A 2 -8.36 -29.27 3.37
CA GLU A 2 -7.59 -28.71 4.49
C GLU A 2 -7.51 -27.19 4.35
N ASP A 3 -7.86 -26.50 5.43
CA ASP A 3 -7.80 -25.05 5.54
C ASP A 3 -6.33 -24.60 5.48
N SER A 4 -5.97 -23.88 4.42
CA SER A 4 -4.60 -23.46 4.12
C SER A 4 -4.07 -22.30 4.98
N TYR A 5 -4.68 -22.02 6.13
CA TYR A 5 -4.24 -20.97 7.08
C TYR A 5 -3.12 -21.44 8.03
N GLY A 6 -2.46 -22.55 7.71
CA GLY A 6 -1.52 -23.26 8.60
C GLY A 6 -0.04 -23.26 8.18
N LYS A 7 0.44 -22.30 7.39
CA LYS A 7 1.89 -22.08 7.20
C LYS A 7 2.21 -20.66 7.58
N GLY A 8 3.11 -20.49 8.57
CA GLY A 8 3.49 -19.22 9.19
C GLY A 8 3.55 -18.07 8.19
N CYS A 9 2.45 -17.34 8.09
CA CYS A 9 2.32 -16.22 7.20
C CYS A 9 3.00 -15.05 7.93
N GLN A 10 4.30 -14.85 7.70
CA GLN A 10 4.92 -13.58 7.99
C GLN A 10 4.35 -12.58 6.98
N ILE A 11 3.13 -12.11 7.26
CA ILE A 11 2.52 -11.02 6.52
C ILE A 11 3.34 -9.80 6.89
N LEU A 12 4.30 -9.44 6.04
CA LEU A 12 4.93 -8.15 6.19
C LEU A 12 3.93 -7.10 5.70
N HIS A 13 3.09 -6.66 6.63
CA HIS A 13 2.37 -5.41 6.49
C HIS A 13 3.43 -4.32 6.39
N LEU A 14 3.69 -3.83 5.18
CA LEU A 14 4.45 -2.59 4.99
C LEU A 14 3.59 -1.42 5.44
N VAL A 15 3.34 -1.37 6.75
CA VAL A 15 2.74 -0.24 7.46
C VAL A 15 3.89 0.36 8.22
N ASN A 16 4.32 1.56 7.82
CA ASN A 16 5.32 2.29 8.58
C ASN A 16 4.64 2.78 9.87
N ASN A 17 4.60 1.93 10.90
CA ASN A 17 4.04 2.24 12.21
C ASN A 17 4.90 3.32 12.87
N GLY A 18 4.60 4.58 12.55
CA GLY A 18 5.25 5.77 13.08
C GLY A 18 5.66 6.86 12.06
N GLY A 19 5.61 6.64 10.73
CA GLY A 19 6.36 7.54 9.83
C GLY A 19 5.96 7.70 8.36
N GLY A 20 4.74 7.34 7.93
CA GLY A 20 4.21 7.75 6.62
C GLY A 20 3.89 6.63 5.61
N GLU A 21 3.83 7.01 4.34
CA GLU A 21 3.33 6.17 3.24
C GLU A 21 4.42 5.23 2.69
N PRO A 22 4.25 3.89 2.69
CA PRO A 22 5.30 2.96 2.21
C PRO A 22 5.72 3.23 0.76
N THR A 23 4.78 3.70 -0.07
CA THR A 23 5.06 4.07 -1.47
C THR A 23 5.84 5.38 -1.62
N SER A 24 6.13 6.12 -0.54
CA SER A 24 7.01 7.30 -0.61
C SER A 24 8.51 6.95 -0.56
N ARG A 25 8.85 5.70 -0.27
CA ARG A 25 10.24 5.22 -0.22
C ARG A 25 10.79 5.00 -1.63
N LYS A 26 12.01 5.49 -1.88
CA LYS A 26 12.68 5.31 -3.18
C LYS A 26 13.04 3.85 -3.46
N ASP A 27 13.33 3.08 -2.41
CA ASP A 27 13.70 1.66 -2.45
C ASP A 27 12.49 0.72 -2.32
N PHE A 28 11.25 1.24 -2.41
CA PHE A 28 10.04 0.44 -2.20
C PHE A 28 9.94 -0.78 -3.13
N LEU A 29 10.24 -0.61 -4.42
CA LEU A 29 10.19 -1.70 -5.39
C LEU A 29 11.24 -2.78 -5.11
N GLU A 30 12.46 -2.37 -4.72
CA GLU A 30 13.54 -3.30 -4.40
C GLU A 30 13.17 -4.16 -3.17
N LEU A 31 12.51 -3.56 -2.19
CA LEU A 31 12.04 -4.28 -0.99
C LEU A 31 11.00 -5.35 -1.34
N ILE A 32 9.96 -5.00 -2.10
CA ILE A 32 8.92 -5.98 -2.45
C ILE A 32 9.48 -7.09 -3.34
N GLN A 33 10.43 -6.77 -4.24
CA GLN A 33 11.13 -7.77 -5.06
C GLN A 33 11.99 -8.71 -4.20
N HIS A 34 12.73 -8.16 -3.25
CA HIS A 34 13.53 -8.95 -2.32
C HIS A 34 12.66 -9.91 -1.50
N LEU A 35 11.55 -9.42 -0.94
CA LEU A 35 10.59 -10.26 -0.21
C LEU A 35 9.99 -11.36 -1.10
N LYS A 36 9.66 -11.03 -2.36
CA LYS A 36 9.16 -12.01 -3.32
C LYS A 36 10.19 -13.10 -3.63
N SER A 37 11.47 -12.75 -3.76
CA SER A 37 12.57 -13.70 -3.95
C SER A 37 12.77 -14.65 -2.75
N LEU A 38 12.42 -14.19 -1.55
CA LEU A 38 12.40 -14.99 -0.33
C LEU A 38 11.14 -15.87 -0.21
N HIS A 39 10.26 -15.85 -1.21
CA HIS A 39 8.97 -16.54 -1.22
C HIS A 39 8.06 -16.11 -0.05
N LEU A 40 8.23 -14.88 0.44
CA LEU A 40 7.38 -14.33 1.48
C LEU A 40 6.13 -13.69 0.86
N PRO A 41 4.94 -13.88 1.46
CA PRO A 41 3.72 -13.21 1.02
C PRO A 41 3.81 -11.71 1.29
N VAL A 42 3.57 -10.90 0.25
CA VAL A 42 3.67 -9.44 0.30
C VAL A 42 2.29 -8.81 0.24
N THR A 43 1.90 -8.13 1.32
CA THR A 43 0.69 -7.28 1.36
C THR A 43 1.09 -5.82 1.52
N VAL A 44 0.70 -4.99 0.54
CA VAL A 44 0.96 -3.55 0.57
C VAL A 44 -0.29 -2.83 1.07
N VAL A 45 -0.15 -2.00 2.10
CA VAL A 45 -1.19 -1.11 2.59
C VAL A 45 -0.81 0.33 2.24
N THR A 46 -1.61 1.03 1.44
CA THR A 46 -1.25 2.37 0.93
C THR A 46 -2.41 3.35 1.02
N ASN A 47 -2.10 4.62 1.27
CA ASN A 47 -3.01 5.76 1.09
C ASN A 47 -3.15 6.20 -0.38
N ARG A 48 -2.45 5.52 -1.29
CA ARG A 48 -2.47 5.68 -2.75
C ARG A 48 -1.85 6.98 -3.28
N SER A 49 -1.27 7.83 -2.43
CA SER A 49 -0.74 9.14 -2.85
C SER A 49 0.42 9.02 -3.84
N PHE A 50 1.27 7.99 -3.72
CA PHE A 50 2.41 7.77 -4.61
C PHE A 50 2.26 6.54 -5.52
N LEU A 51 1.11 5.86 -5.51
CA LEU A 51 0.95 4.64 -6.31
C LEU A 51 1.12 4.89 -7.82
N HIS A 52 0.79 6.11 -8.27
CA HIS A 52 0.94 6.54 -9.67
C HIS A 52 2.40 6.71 -10.12
N THR A 53 3.37 6.70 -9.20
CA THR A 53 4.80 6.86 -9.54
C THR A 53 5.48 5.53 -9.86
N PHE A 54 4.78 4.40 -9.72
CA PHE A 54 5.33 3.06 -9.92
C PHE A 54 4.81 2.43 -11.20
N ASP A 55 5.62 1.58 -11.82
CA ASP A 55 5.14 0.68 -12.88
C ASP A 55 4.19 -0.36 -12.26
N ILE A 56 2.93 -0.32 -12.68
CA ILE A 56 1.88 -1.20 -12.17
C ILE A 56 2.11 -2.67 -12.50
N LYS A 57 2.84 -2.99 -13.58
CA LYS A 57 3.18 -4.37 -13.95
C LYS A 57 4.16 -4.94 -12.94
N ILE A 58 5.23 -4.21 -12.64
CA ILE A 58 6.22 -4.59 -11.63
C ILE A 58 5.54 -4.76 -10.28
N LEU A 59 4.67 -3.82 -9.91
CA LEU A 59 3.95 -3.91 -8.65
C LEU A 59 3.10 -5.19 -8.58
N LYS A 60 2.30 -5.47 -9.62
CA LYS A 60 1.43 -6.64 -9.69
C LYS A 60 2.18 -7.97 -9.62
N GLU A 61 3.38 -8.05 -10.20
CA GLU A 61 4.19 -9.27 -10.18
C GLU A 61 4.82 -9.56 -8.81
N ASN A 62 4.99 -8.52 -7.97
CA ASN A 62 5.76 -8.59 -6.74
C ASN A 62 4.91 -8.50 -5.46
N ILE A 63 3.59 -8.34 -5.58
CA ILE A 63 2.68 -8.30 -4.42
C ILE A 63 1.59 -9.35 -4.56
N ASP A 64 1.18 -9.92 -3.43
CA ASP A 64 0.09 -10.88 -3.37
C ASP A 64 -1.25 -10.19 -3.05
N SER A 65 -1.20 -9.05 -2.36
CA SER A 65 -2.39 -8.27 -2.03
C SER A 65 -2.09 -6.77 -1.92
N LEU A 66 -3.05 -5.96 -2.36
CA LEU A 66 -3.03 -4.50 -2.24
C LEU A 66 -4.24 -4.03 -1.45
N CYS A 67 -3.99 -3.40 -0.31
CA CYS A 67 -5.01 -2.77 0.52
C CYS A 67 -4.90 -1.26 0.40
N VAL A 68 -6.01 -0.60 0.10
CA VAL A 68 -6.08 0.86 -0.02
C VAL A 68 -6.84 1.43 1.16
N SER A 69 -6.25 2.39 1.88
CA SER A 69 -6.95 3.12 2.93
C SER A 69 -7.94 4.11 2.32
N VAL A 70 -9.24 3.90 2.58
CA VAL A 70 -10.32 4.79 2.19
C VAL A 70 -11.20 5.07 3.41
N ASP A 71 -11.04 6.26 3.98
CA ASP A 71 -11.76 6.65 5.20
C ASP A 71 -13.16 7.24 4.91
N SER A 72 -13.40 7.73 3.70
CA SER A 72 -14.72 8.18 3.25
C SER A 72 -14.81 8.19 1.73
N ILE A 73 -16.02 7.95 1.22
CA ILE A 73 -16.37 8.18 -0.19
C ILE A 73 -16.66 9.67 -0.48
N HIS A 74 -16.90 10.47 0.56
CA HIS A 74 -17.14 11.90 0.42
C HIS A 74 -15.82 12.65 0.54
N LYS A 75 -15.46 13.41 -0.50
CA LYS A 75 -14.19 14.15 -0.58
C LYS A 75 -13.97 15.05 0.64
N ASP A 76 -15.00 15.76 1.09
CA ASP A 76 -14.90 16.70 2.22
C ASP A 76 -14.59 15.98 3.53
N LEU A 77 -15.28 14.86 3.79
CA LEU A 77 -15.04 14.03 4.97
C LEU A 77 -13.68 13.35 4.90
N TYR A 78 -13.29 12.83 3.73
CA TYR A 78 -11.97 12.26 3.51
C TYR A 78 -10.86 13.27 3.82
N CYS A 79 -10.94 14.47 3.22
CA CYS A 79 -9.99 15.56 3.45
C CYS A 79 -9.89 15.95 4.92
N LYS A 80 -11.05 16.05 5.60
CA LYS A 80 -11.11 16.38 7.04
C LYS A 80 -10.47 15.31 7.92
N ILE A 81 -10.77 14.03 7.67
CA ILE A 81 -10.22 12.91 8.44
C ILE A 81 -8.71 12.75 8.22
N ARG A 82 -8.26 12.97 6.98
CA ARG A 82 -6.86 12.72 6.56
C ARG A 82 -5.97 13.96 6.61
N GLY A 83 -6.51 15.13 6.95
CA GLY A 83 -5.76 16.39 7.02
C GLY A 83 -5.22 16.85 5.65
N VAL A 84 -5.89 16.50 4.56
CA VAL A 84 -5.46 16.85 3.19
C VAL A 84 -6.20 18.11 2.74
N LEU A 85 -5.47 19.13 2.27
CA LEU A 85 -6.07 20.37 1.78
C LEU A 85 -6.95 20.10 0.54
N GLN A 86 -8.13 20.73 0.51
CA GLN A 86 -8.89 20.80 -0.72
C GLN A 86 -8.20 21.78 -1.66
N ASN A 87 -7.73 21.29 -2.80
CA ASN A 87 -7.43 22.18 -3.92
C ASN A 87 -8.78 22.71 -4.42
N ASN A 88 -9.12 23.92 -3.98
CA ASN A 88 -10.19 24.71 -4.56
C ASN A 88 -9.68 25.20 -5.91
N THR A 89 -9.83 24.37 -6.95
CA THR A 89 -9.73 24.88 -8.31
C THR A 89 -10.99 25.70 -8.56
N THR A 90 -10.95 26.98 -8.19
CA THR A 90 -11.81 28.00 -8.80
C THR A 90 -11.45 28.02 -10.29
N GLY A 91 -12.46 27.73 -11.12
CA GLY A 91 -12.38 27.86 -12.57
C GLY A 91 -12.22 29.31 -13.02
#